data_AF-A0A4R4WNS3-F1
#
_entry.id   AF-A0A4R4WNS3-F1
#
_cell.length_a   1.000
_cell.length_b   1.000
_cell.length_c   1.000
_cell.angle_alpha   90.00
_cell.angle_beta   90.00
_cell.angle_gamma   90.00
#
_symmetry.space_group_name_H-M   'P 1'
#
loop_
_entity.id
_entity.type
_entity.pdbx_description
1 polymer ?
#
loop_
_entity_poly.entity_id
_entity_poly.type
_entity_poly.pdbx_seq_one_letter_code
_entity_poly.pdbx_strand_id
1 'polypeptide(L)'
;MAEPSIHPDRPVGRQQRGPVVMRRNQVQNSTSEQRLLDSRGPSDWVHTDPWRVLRIQSEFIEGFGMLAELGAAISVFGSARTKPDDLMYAAAEELGRKLVAAGYAVITGGGPGVMEAANKGASEAGGVSVGLGIELPFENGVNEWVDIGMNFRYFFTRKTMFVKYAQGFVVMPGGFGTLDELFEALTLAQTRKVTSFPVVLFGTSYWSGLVDWLRETMLADGKISAADLDMFVVTDDVDEAISYIVKAGELADAAAEEAAAAAARDVAEADSPEARERREAHRLGSDGS
;
A
#
# COMPACT_ATOMS: atom_id res chain seq x y z
N MET A 1 36.90 -32.92 19.45
CA MET A 1 37.46 -32.23 18.26
C MET A 1 38.70 -33.00 17.84
N ALA A 2 38.83 -33.33 16.56
CA ALA A 2 40.05 -33.94 16.02
C ALA A 2 41.14 -32.87 15.91
N GLU A 3 42.37 -33.18 16.32
CA GLU A 3 43.53 -32.30 16.13
C GLU A 3 43.80 -32.11 14.63
N PRO A 4 44.08 -30.87 14.16
CA PRO A 4 44.33 -30.64 12.74
C PRO A 4 45.72 -31.15 12.34
N SER A 5 45.79 -31.98 11.29
CA SER A 5 47.05 -32.46 10.71
C SER A 5 47.89 -31.29 10.19
N ILE A 6 49.08 -31.09 10.77
CA ILE A 6 50.01 -30.02 10.39
C ILE A 6 50.84 -30.51 9.18
N HIS A 7 50.47 -30.07 7.98
CA HIS A 7 51.30 -30.23 6.78
C HIS A 7 52.39 -29.14 6.75
N PRO A 8 53.68 -29.49 6.57
CA PRO A 8 54.81 -28.57 6.79
C PRO A 8 54.91 -27.40 5.80
N ASP A 9 54.26 -27.47 4.63
CA ASP A 9 54.31 -26.41 3.60
C ASP A 9 53.08 -25.49 3.56
N ARG A 10 52.12 -25.62 4.49
CA ARG A 10 50.94 -24.74 4.53
C ARG A 10 51.21 -23.53 5.41
N PRO A 11 50.94 -22.30 4.94
CA PRO A 11 51.10 -21.10 5.77
C PRO A 11 50.26 -21.21 7.05
N VAL A 12 50.92 -21.05 8.20
CA VAL A 12 50.34 -21.27 9.54
C VAL A 12 49.25 -20.24 9.84
N GLY A 13 48.13 -20.71 10.41
CA GLY A 13 47.00 -19.87 10.83
C GLY A 13 46.16 -19.38 9.66
N ARG A 14 45.25 -20.24 9.16
CA ARG A 14 44.23 -19.90 8.16
C ARG A 14 42.84 -20.12 8.76
N GLN A 15 42.01 -19.09 8.74
CA GLN A 15 40.60 -19.16 9.15
C GLN A 15 39.72 -18.75 7.98
N GLN A 16 38.66 -19.52 7.70
CA GLN A 16 37.67 -19.17 6.67
C GLN A 16 36.39 -18.71 7.38
N ARG A 17 35.94 -17.49 7.08
CA ARG A 17 34.78 -16.85 7.70
C ARG A 17 33.81 -16.44 6.58
N GLY A 18 32.87 -17.34 6.28
CA GLY A 18 32.00 -17.20 5.11
C GLY A 18 32.83 -17.08 3.82
N PRO A 19 32.64 -16.03 2.99
CA PRO A 19 33.41 -15.84 1.75
C PRO A 19 34.84 -15.33 1.98
N VAL A 20 35.23 -14.99 3.21
CA VAL A 20 36.52 -14.33 3.51
C VAL A 20 37.54 -15.33 4.08
N VAL A 21 38.77 -15.31 3.55
CA VAL A 21 39.91 -16.06 4.09
C VAL A 21 40.84 -15.12 4.86
N MET A 22 41.10 -15.45 6.13
CA MET A 22 41.98 -14.69 7.02
C MET A 22 43.25 -15.52 7.31
N ARG A 23 44.41 -14.84 7.42
CA ARG A 23 45.70 -15.47 7.72
C ARG A 23 46.54 -14.65 8.70
N ARG A 24 47.51 -15.30 9.37
CA ARG A 24 48.48 -14.66 10.27
C ARG A 24 47.78 -13.87 11.38
N ASN A 25 48.17 -12.61 11.61
CA ASN A 25 47.61 -11.71 12.61
C ASN A 25 46.17 -11.25 12.32
N GLN A 26 45.57 -11.68 11.21
CA GLN A 26 44.17 -11.39 10.87
C GLN A 26 43.20 -12.47 11.39
N VAL A 27 43.71 -13.61 11.89
CA VAL A 27 42.89 -14.67 12.50
C VAL A 27 42.30 -14.17 13.81
N GLN A 28 40.99 -14.38 13.99
CA GLN A 28 40.29 -13.95 15.20
C GLN A 28 40.02 -15.14 16.13
N ASN A 29 40.17 -14.92 17.44
CA ASN A 29 40.04 -15.96 18.48
C ASN A 29 38.59 -16.26 18.89
N SER A 30 37.61 -15.56 18.33
CA SER A 30 36.18 -15.82 18.54
C SER A 30 35.42 -15.84 17.22
N THR A 31 34.33 -16.61 17.18
CA THR A 31 33.48 -16.73 15.98
C THR A 31 32.59 -15.49 15.82
N SER A 32 32.01 -15.29 14.63
CA SER A 32 30.99 -14.22 14.44
C SER A 32 29.81 -14.40 15.38
N GLU A 33 29.33 -15.64 15.47
CA GLU A 33 28.12 -16.01 16.18
C GLU A 33 28.31 -15.86 17.69
N GLN A 34 29.46 -16.29 18.22
CA GLN A 34 29.78 -16.09 19.63
C GLN A 34 29.77 -14.60 20.01
N ARG A 35 30.32 -13.72 19.17
CA ARG A 35 30.25 -12.27 19.42
C ARG A 35 28.84 -11.70 19.31
N LEU A 36 28.02 -12.21 18.39
CA LEU A 36 26.62 -11.79 18.24
C LEU A 36 25.77 -12.23 19.44
N LEU A 37 25.96 -13.46 19.93
CA LEU A 37 25.10 -14.07 20.95
C LEU A 37 25.53 -13.76 22.39
N ASP A 38 26.84 -13.67 22.67
CA ASP A 38 27.34 -13.48 24.05
C ASP A 38 27.45 -12.00 24.45
N SER A 39 27.55 -11.08 23.48
CA SER A 39 27.76 -9.67 23.77
C SER A 39 26.46 -8.87 23.80
N ARG A 40 26.24 -8.14 24.89
CA ARG A 40 25.20 -7.11 25.01
C ARG A 40 25.90 -5.76 25.00
N GLY A 41 26.23 -5.28 23.80
CA GLY A 41 26.82 -3.96 23.61
C GLY A 41 25.85 -2.82 23.99
N PRO A 42 26.28 -1.55 23.90
CA PRO A 42 25.41 -0.39 24.10
C PRO A 42 24.19 -0.44 23.17
N SER A 43 23.01 0.00 23.65
CA SER A 43 21.74 -0.09 22.92
C SER A 43 21.34 1.19 22.19
N ASP A 44 22.09 2.30 22.32
CA ASP A 44 21.68 3.62 21.81
C ASP A 44 21.37 3.63 20.31
N TRP A 45 22.02 2.76 19.54
CA TRP A 45 21.80 2.62 18.09
C TRP A 45 20.34 2.32 17.74
N VAL A 46 19.55 1.67 18.63
CA VAL A 46 18.13 1.36 18.38
C VAL A 46 17.23 2.60 18.30
N HIS A 47 17.73 3.75 18.74
CA HIS A 47 17.02 5.03 18.74
C HIS A 47 17.53 6.01 17.65
N THR A 48 18.53 5.60 16.87
CA THR A 48 19.13 6.43 15.81
C THR A 48 18.44 6.22 14.45
N ASP A 49 18.56 7.20 13.56
CA ASP A 49 17.92 7.15 12.23
C ASP A 49 18.34 5.97 11.36
N PRO A 50 19.62 5.52 11.34
CA PRO A 50 19.99 4.31 10.59
C PRO A 50 19.18 3.08 10.99
N TRP A 51 18.90 2.91 12.29
CA TRP A 51 18.06 1.80 12.74
C TRP A 51 16.57 2.02 12.43
N ARG A 52 16.09 3.27 12.45
CA ARG A 52 14.73 3.61 12.01
C ARG A 52 14.53 3.26 10.53
N VAL A 53 15.50 3.51 9.66
CA VAL A 53 15.43 3.12 8.24
C VAL A 53 15.22 1.61 8.09
N LEU A 54 15.95 0.79 8.87
CA LEU A 54 15.76 -0.66 8.84
C LEU A 54 14.38 -1.07 9.35
N ARG A 55 13.85 -0.43 10.40
CA ARG A 55 12.47 -0.69 10.88
C ARG A 55 11.41 -0.29 9.86
N ILE A 56 11.58 0.86 9.21
CA ILE A 56 10.69 1.33 8.14
C ILE A 56 10.70 0.34 6.98
N GLN A 57 11.88 -0.14 6.58
CA GLN A 57 12.01 -1.17 5.55
C GLN A 57 11.30 -2.47 5.95
N SER A 58 11.45 -2.91 7.20
CA SER A 58 10.75 -4.09 7.72
C SER A 58 9.23 -3.94 7.62
N GLU A 59 8.66 -2.79 7.97
CA GLU A 59 7.20 -2.57 7.83
C GLU A 59 6.73 -2.64 6.38
N PHE A 60 7.52 -2.14 5.42
CA PHE A 60 7.19 -2.30 4.01
C PHE A 60 7.25 -3.76 3.57
N ILE A 61 8.25 -4.52 4.01
CA ILE A 61 8.38 -5.96 3.69
C ILE A 61 7.17 -6.73 4.22
N GLU A 62 6.82 -6.51 5.50
CA GLU A 62 5.70 -7.18 6.16
C GLU A 62 4.37 -6.78 5.52
N GLY A 63 4.12 -5.49 5.32
CA GLY A 63 2.88 -5.01 4.70
C GLY A 63 2.73 -5.49 3.25
N PHE A 64 3.81 -5.48 2.46
CA PHE A 64 3.75 -5.98 1.09
C PHE A 64 3.54 -7.49 1.01
N GLY A 65 4.19 -8.25 1.89
CA GLY A 65 4.04 -9.71 1.94
C GLY A 65 2.63 -10.13 2.37
N MET A 66 2.08 -9.45 3.38
CA MET A 66 0.76 -9.78 3.94
C MET A 66 -0.38 -9.48 2.97
N LEU A 67 -0.29 -8.39 2.19
CA LEU A 67 -1.35 -7.97 1.26
C LEU A 67 -1.14 -8.47 -0.19
N ALA A 68 -0.08 -9.26 -0.45
CA ALA A 68 0.33 -9.63 -1.81
C ALA A 68 -0.77 -10.34 -2.63
N GLU A 69 -1.61 -11.14 -1.97
CA GLU A 69 -2.63 -11.99 -2.61
C GLU A 69 -4.07 -11.53 -2.29
N LEU A 70 -4.26 -10.31 -1.79
CA LEU A 70 -5.57 -9.82 -1.33
C LEU A 70 -6.64 -9.77 -2.43
N GLY A 71 -6.23 -9.58 -3.68
CA GLY A 71 -7.15 -9.37 -4.81
C GLY A 71 -7.68 -7.93 -4.87
N ALA A 72 -8.88 -7.77 -5.45
CA ALA A 72 -9.54 -6.47 -5.50
C ALA A 72 -10.05 -6.08 -4.10
N ALA A 73 -9.80 -4.84 -3.68
CA ALA A 73 -10.20 -4.32 -2.39
C ALA A 73 -10.57 -2.83 -2.44
N ILE A 74 -11.40 -2.41 -1.51
CA ILE A 74 -11.78 -1.00 -1.31
C ILE A 74 -11.39 -0.60 0.10
N SER A 75 -10.70 0.54 0.22
CA SER A 75 -10.41 1.13 1.53
C SER A 75 -11.58 1.99 2.00
N VAL A 76 -12.05 1.73 3.21
CA VAL A 76 -13.15 2.46 3.85
C VAL A 76 -12.62 3.27 5.03
N PHE A 77 -12.89 4.57 5.00
CA PHE A 77 -12.48 5.52 6.04
C PHE A 77 -13.68 6.18 6.68
N GLY A 78 -13.52 6.59 7.94
CA GLY A 78 -14.51 7.38 8.65
C GLY A 78 -14.15 7.57 10.12
N SER A 79 -15.07 8.16 10.87
CA SER A 79 -14.85 8.47 12.28
C SER A 79 -14.68 7.22 13.14
N ALA A 80 -13.59 7.18 13.93
CA ALA A 80 -13.41 6.23 15.04
C ALA A 80 -14.36 6.49 16.22
N ARG A 81 -15.14 7.58 16.17
CA ARG A 81 -16.03 8.02 17.27
C ARG A 81 -17.51 7.75 16.99
N THR A 82 -17.85 7.25 15.80
CA THR A 82 -19.22 6.85 15.47
C THR A 82 -19.63 5.71 16.37
N LYS A 83 -20.84 5.78 16.94
CA LYS A 83 -21.35 4.76 17.85
C LYS A 83 -22.15 3.69 17.08
N PRO A 84 -22.28 2.47 17.62
CA PRO A 84 -23.06 1.40 16.98
C PRO A 84 -24.54 1.71 16.74
N ASP A 85 -25.13 2.65 17.49
CA ASP A 85 -26.52 3.10 17.33
C ASP A 85 -26.69 4.25 16.30
N ASP A 86 -25.60 4.72 15.71
CA ASP A 86 -25.59 5.78 14.70
C ASP A 86 -25.99 5.23 13.31
N LEU A 87 -26.76 6.01 12.55
CA LEU A 87 -27.14 5.67 11.17
C LEU A 87 -25.91 5.48 10.27
N MET A 88 -24.82 6.22 10.50
CA MET A 88 -23.58 6.07 9.75
C MET A 88 -22.84 4.77 10.05
N TYR A 89 -23.03 4.21 11.26
CA TYR A 89 -22.52 2.88 11.58
C TYR A 89 -23.27 1.82 10.77
N ALA A 90 -24.61 1.87 10.80
CA ALA A 90 -25.45 0.96 10.03
C ALA A 90 -25.16 1.04 8.51
N ALA A 91 -24.97 2.25 7.99
CA ALA A 91 -24.62 2.46 6.59
C ALA A 91 -23.23 1.88 6.24
N ALA A 92 -22.23 2.06 7.10
CA ALA A 92 -20.90 1.48 6.91
C ALA A 92 -20.90 -0.06 6.98
N GLU A 93 -21.72 -0.64 7.86
CA GLU A 93 -21.93 -2.09 7.94
C GLU A 93 -22.56 -2.64 6.66
N GLU A 94 -23.60 -1.96 6.15
CA GLU A 94 -24.23 -2.34 4.89
C GLU A 94 -23.29 -2.18 3.69
N LEU A 95 -22.50 -1.10 3.67
CA LEU A 95 -21.45 -0.89 2.67
C LEU A 95 -20.45 -2.04 2.66
N GLY A 96 -19.96 -2.47 3.84
CA GLY A 96 -19.04 -3.60 3.96
C GLY A 96 -19.62 -4.88 3.36
N ARG A 97 -20.89 -5.20 3.65
CA ARG A 97 -21.59 -6.35 3.06
C ARG A 97 -21.69 -6.27 1.54
N LYS A 98 -22.08 -5.10 1.00
CA LYS A 98 -22.28 -4.93 -0.44
C LYS A 98 -20.97 -4.88 -1.23
N LEU A 99 -19.88 -4.37 -0.63
CA LEU A 99 -18.54 -4.45 -1.22
C LEU A 99 -18.12 -5.91 -1.41
N VAL A 100 -18.32 -6.74 -0.39
CA VAL A 100 -18.06 -8.18 -0.48
C VAL A 100 -18.93 -8.86 -1.53
N ALA A 101 -20.22 -8.54 -1.57
CA ALA A 101 -21.12 -9.06 -2.60
C ALA A 101 -20.70 -8.67 -4.02
N ALA A 102 -20.04 -7.53 -4.18
CA ALA A 102 -19.46 -7.06 -5.44
C ALA A 102 -18.05 -7.63 -5.73
N GLY A 103 -17.52 -8.51 -4.87
CA GLY A 103 -16.23 -9.19 -5.09
C GLY A 103 -15.01 -8.43 -4.55
N TYR A 104 -15.19 -7.43 -3.70
CA TYR A 104 -14.11 -6.68 -3.09
C TYR A 104 -13.82 -7.13 -1.65
N ALA A 105 -12.55 -7.24 -1.30
CA ALA A 105 -12.12 -7.18 0.09
C ALA A 105 -12.31 -5.77 0.66
N VAL A 106 -12.43 -5.66 1.98
CA VAL A 106 -12.62 -4.37 2.66
C VAL A 106 -11.41 -4.06 3.53
N ILE A 107 -10.74 -2.95 3.24
CA ILE A 107 -9.58 -2.46 4.00
C ILE A 107 -10.03 -1.30 4.88
N THR A 108 -9.69 -1.33 6.15
CA THR A 108 -9.95 -0.19 7.06
C THR A 108 -8.71 0.10 7.90
N GLY A 109 -8.79 1.16 8.71
CA GLY A 109 -7.79 1.43 9.74
C GLY A 109 -7.82 0.48 10.94
N GLY A 110 -8.75 -0.48 10.99
CA GLY A 110 -8.89 -1.47 12.07
C GLY A 110 -9.39 -0.92 13.40
N GLY A 111 -9.63 0.39 13.52
CA GLY A 111 -10.12 1.00 14.76
C GLY A 111 -11.64 0.79 14.98
N PRO A 112 -12.21 1.43 16.03
CA PRO A 112 -13.64 1.40 16.32
C PRO A 112 -14.47 2.27 15.35
N GLY A 113 -15.79 2.33 15.57
CA GLY A 113 -16.70 3.21 14.86
C GLY A 113 -16.93 2.78 13.42
N VAL A 114 -16.79 3.71 12.45
CA VAL A 114 -17.04 3.38 11.03
C VAL A 114 -16.14 2.24 10.55
N MET A 115 -14.88 2.23 10.97
CA MET A 115 -13.91 1.20 10.56
C MET A 115 -14.38 -0.18 11.00
N GLU A 116 -14.76 -0.31 12.27
CA GLU A 116 -15.35 -1.53 12.83
C GLU A 116 -16.63 -1.93 12.10
N ALA A 117 -17.55 -1.00 11.83
CA ALA A 117 -18.79 -1.28 11.11
C ALA A 117 -18.52 -1.88 9.72
N ALA A 118 -17.62 -1.28 8.95
CA ALA A 118 -17.26 -1.77 7.63
C ALA A 118 -16.57 -3.14 7.68
N ASN A 119 -15.66 -3.35 8.65
CA ASN A 119 -15.04 -4.67 8.88
C ASN A 119 -16.08 -5.72 9.25
N LYS A 120 -17.01 -5.39 10.14
CA LYS A 120 -18.11 -6.26 10.57
C LYS A 120 -18.96 -6.68 9.38
N GLY A 121 -19.42 -5.72 8.58
CA GLY A 121 -20.20 -6.00 7.38
C GLY A 121 -19.50 -6.93 6.41
N ALA A 122 -18.19 -6.71 6.18
CA ALA A 122 -17.39 -7.55 5.30
C ALA A 122 -17.20 -8.97 5.84
N SER A 123 -16.84 -9.09 7.13
CA SER A 123 -16.61 -10.38 7.80
C SER A 123 -17.89 -11.21 7.88
N GLU A 124 -19.03 -10.61 8.26
CA GLU A 124 -20.33 -11.29 8.32
C GLU A 124 -20.83 -11.76 6.93
N ALA A 125 -20.45 -11.06 5.86
CA ALA A 125 -20.73 -11.47 4.48
C ALA A 125 -19.80 -12.60 3.97
N GLY A 126 -18.83 -13.04 4.77
CA GLY A 126 -17.86 -14.08 4.40
C GLY A 126 -16.78 -13.61 3.42
N GLY A 127 -16.57 -12.30 3.29
CA GLY A 127 -15.48 -11.71 2.51
C GLY A 127 -14.22 -11.54 3.35
N VAL A 128 -13.17 -10.95 2.75
CA VAL A 128 -11.92 -10.68 3.46
C VAL A 128 -11.97 -9.28 4.09
N SER A 129 -11.88 -9.24 5.42
CA SER A 129 -11.84 -8.00 6.21
C SER A 129 -10.41 -7.70 6.68
N VAL A 130 -9.86 -6.58 6.25
CA VAL A 130 -8.49 -6.14 6.55
C VAL A 130 -8.49 -4.95 7.50
N GLY A 131 -7.61 -5.00 8.51
CA GLY A 131 -7.40 -3.93 9.49
C GLY A 131 -5.94 -3.49 9.54
N LEU A 132 -5.65 -2.31 9.01
CA LEU A 132 -4.32 -1.71 9.07
C LEU A 132 -4.28 -0.74 10.25
N GLY A 133 -3.95 -1.25 11.44
CA GLY A 133 -3.86 -0.46 12.68
C GLY A 133 -2.65 0.46 12.73
N ILE A 134 -2.63 1.37 13.68
CA ILE A 134 -1.50 2.28 13.95
C ILE A 134 -1.20 2.33 15.45
N GLU A 135 0.07 2.30 15.82
CA GLU A 135 0.51 2.41 17.21
C GLU A 135 0.17 3.81 17.75
N LEU A 136 -0.78 3.87 18.68
CA LEU A 136 -1.16 5.08 19.40
C LEU A 136 -1.20 4.81 20.91
N PRO A 137 -0.95 5.82 21.77
CA PRO A 137 -0.91 5.62 23.23
C PRO A 137 -2.23 5.18 23.88
N PHE A 138 -3.35 5.24 23.15
CA PHE A 138 -4.71 5.08 23.66
C PHE A 138 -5.56 4.13 22.84
N GLU A 139 -5.08 3.64 21.70
CA GLU A 139 -5.82 2.73 20.81
C GLU A 139 -5.17 1.35 20.88
N ASN A 140 -5.95 0.33 21.25
CA ASN A 140 -5.44 -1.02 21.50
C ASN A 140 -5.79 -1.94 20.33
N GLY A 141 -4.86 -2.07 19.38
CA GLY A 141 -4.93 -3.06 18.32
C GLY A 141 -6.00 -2.80 17.27
N VAL A 142 -6.51 -3.89 16.68
CA VAL A 142 -7.55 -3.88 15.66
C VAL A 142 -8.85 -4.46 16.23
N ASN A 143 -10.00 -4.07 15.68
CA ASN A 143 -11.32 -4.55 16.09
C ASN A 143 -11.49 -6.06 15.82
N GLU A 144 -12.52 -6.65 16.44
CA GLU A 144 -12.74 -8.11 16.45
C GLU A 144 -13.17 -8.70 15.10
N TRP A 145 -13.55 -7.86 14.13
CA TRP A 145 -14.04 -8.25 12.82
C TRP A 145 -12.96 -8.25 11.74
N VAL A 146 -11.70 -8.06 12.12
CA VAL A 146 -10.55 -8.08 11.23
C VAL A 146 -10.01 -9.50 11.07
N ASP A 147 -10.00 -10.00 9.84
CA ASP A 147 -9.43 -11.31 9.50
C ASP A 147 -7.92 -11.21 9.28
N ILE A 148 -7.49 -10.14 8.60
CA ILE A 148 -6.09 -9.88 8.28
C ILE A 148 -5.69 -8.54 8.90
N GLY A 149 -4.90 -8.58 9.99
CA GLY A 149 -4.51 -7.41 10.76
C GLY A 149 -3.00 -7.15 10.77
N MET A 150 -2.60 -5.90 10.62
CA MET A 150 -1.23 -5.44 10.89
C MET A 150 -1.25 -4.10 11.62
N ASN A 151 -0.43 -3.97 12.66
CA ASN A 151 -0.25 -2.72 13.39
C ASN A 151 1.04 -2.04 12.94
N PHE A 152 0.91 -0.89 12.30
CA PHE A 152 2.03 -0.07 11.86
C PHE A 152 2.51 0.86 12.97
N ARG A 153 3.78 1.27 12.95
CA ARG A 153 4.29 2.35 13.79
C ARG A 153 4.37 3.66 13.02
N TYR A 154 4.63 3.59 11.72
CA TYR A 154 4.81 4.77 10.88
C TYR A 154 3.54 5.03 10.05
N PHE A 155 3.05 6.27 10.09
CA PHE A 155 1.86 6.66 9.31
C PHE A 155 2.05 6.48 7.81
N PHE A 156 3.22 6.85 7.28
CA PHE A 156 3.46 6.85 5.83
C PHE A 156 3.58 5.45 5.23
N THR A 157 4.05 4.46 5.99
CA THR A 157 4.08 3.04 5.55
C THR A 157 2.65 2.52 5.46
N ARG A 158 1.83 2.77 6.48
CA ARG A 158 0.40 2.45 6.52
C ARG A 158 -0.38 3.09 5.36
N LYS A 159 -0.21 4.39 5.15
CA LYS A 159 -0.83 5.15 4.04
C LYS A 159 -0.53 4.55 2.67
N THR A 160 0.72 4.14 2.46
CA THR A 160 1.11 3.45 1.22
C THR A 160 0.28 2.19 1.00
N MET A 161 -0.02 1.43 2.06
CA MET A 161 -0.80 0.18 1.94
C MET A 161 -2.27 0.45 1.57
N PHE A 162 -2.88 1.51 2.12
CA PHE A 162 -4.25 1.88 1.78
C PHE A 162 -4.44 2.16 0.29
N VAL A 163 -3.48 2.85 -0.33
CA VAL A 163 -3.56 3.22 -1.74
C VAL A 163 -3.11 2.07 -2.64
N LYS A 164 -2.00 1.39 -2.30
CA LYS A 164 -1.42 0.36 -3.15
C LYS A 164 -2.33 -0.86 -3.34
N TYR A 165 -3.06 -1.24 -2.29
CA TYR A 165 -3.85 -2.47 -2.28
C TYR A 165 -5.35 -2.24 -2.43
N ALA A 166 -5.79 -0.99 -2.60
CA ALA A 166 -7.17 -0.68 -2.95
C ALA A 166 -7.29 -0.18 -4.38
N GLN A 167 -8.43 -0.41 -5.02
CA GLN A 167 -8.77 0.19 -6.31
C GLN A 167 -9.58 1.48 -6.15
N GLY A 168 -10.03 1.82 -4.94
CA GLY A 168 -10.78 3.03 -4.67
C GLY A 168 -11.10 3.18 -3.20
N PHE A 169 -11.63 4.36 -2.85
CA PHE A 169 -11.97 4.73 -1.47
C PHE A 169 -13.46 4.99 -1.30
N VAL A 170 -14.00 4.57 -0.16
CA VAL A 170 -15.26 5.10 0.37
C VAL A 170 -14.98 5.83 1.67
N VAL A 171 -15.40 7.08 1.73
CA VAL A 171 -15.10 8.02 2.80
C VAL A 171 -16.41 8.43 3.48
N MET A 172 -16.69 7.79 4.62
CA MET A 172 -17.81 8.09 5.49
C MET A 172 -17.50 9.35 6.35
N PRO A 173 -18.49 9.96 7.01
CA PRO A 173 -18.27 11.12 7.86
C PRO A 173 -17.17 10.88 8.91
N GLY A 174 -16.22 11.81 9.01
CA GLY A 174 -14.98 11.57 9.73
C GLY A 174 -14.16 12.81 10.06
N GLY A 175 -13.19 12.66 10.97
CA GLY A 175 -12.37 13.79 11.45
C GLY A 175 -11.12 14.02 10.61
N PHE A 176 -10.07 14.54 11.26
CA PHE A 176 -8.81 14.86 10.58
C PHE A 176 -8.14 13.67 9.90
N GLY A 177 -8.12 12.49 10.52
CA GLY A 177 -7.55 11.29 9.87
C GLY A 177 -8.29 10.94 8.58
N THR A 178 -9.62 11.07 8.57
CA THR A 178 -10.43 10.83 7.37
C THR A 178 -10.17 11.86 6.28
N LEU A 179 -10.03 13.14 6.63
CA LEU A 179 -9.67 14.20 5.69
C LEU A 179 -8.25 14.04 5.13
N ASP A 180 -7.31 13.60 5.96
CA ASP A 180 -5.92 13.34 5.56
C ASP A 180 -5.86 12.28 4.44
N GLU A 181 -6.53 11.14 4.64
CA GLU A 181 -6.60 10.07 3.63
C GLU A 181 -7.37 10.49 2.37
N LEU A 182 -8.46 11.26 2.54
CA LEU A 182 -9.23 11.80 1.41
C LEU A 182 -8.36 12.69 0.51
N PHE A 183 -7.71 13.71 1.08
CA PHE A 183 -6.92 14.65 0.29
C PHE A 183 -5.63 14.04 -0.24
N GLU A 184 -5.08 13.02 0.43
CA GLU A 184 -3.98 12.23 -0.11
C GLU A 184 -4.41 11.49 -1.39
N ALA A 185 -5.54 10.77 -1.36
CA ALA A 185 -6.06 10.07 -2.54
C ALA A 185 -6.36 11.04 -3.70
N LEU A 186 -7.03 12.16 -3.42
CA LEU A 186 -7.34 13.18 -4.44
C LEU A 186 -6.06 13.77 -5.04
N THR A 187 -5.03 14.03 -4.23
CA THR A 187 -3.75 14.56 -4.72
C THR A 187 -3.03 13.53 -5.60
N LEU A 188 -3.07 12.25 -5.23
CA LEU A 188 -2.47 11.17 -6.03
C LEU A 188 -3.19 10.96 -7.37
N ALA A 189 -4.53 11.07 -7.38
CA ALA A 189 -5.33 11.03 -8.59
C ALA A 189 -5.07 12.26 -9.49
N GLN A 190 -5.11 13.47 -8.92
CA GLN A 190 -4.85 14.72 -9.64
C GLN A 190 -3.47 14.72 -10.31
N THR A 191 -2.46 14.20 -9.63
CA THR A 191 -1.08 14.13 -10.13
C THR A 191 -0.81 12.90 -11.00
N ARG A 192 -1.84 12.09 -11.28
CA ARG A 192 -1.76 10.82 -12.06
C ARG A 192 -0.74 9.84 -11.51
N LYS A 193 -0.45 9.91 -10.20
CA LYS A 193 0.32 8.89 -9.49
C LYS A 193 -0.50 7.63 -9.30
N VAL A 194 -1.82 7.77 -9.29
CA VAL A 194 -2.79 6.72 -9.52
C VAL A 194 -3.72 7.18 -10.65
N THR A 195 -3.96 6.34 -11.65
CA THR A 195 -4.61 6.75 -12.91
C THR A 195 -6.12 6.54 -12.94
N SER A 196 -6.63 5.53 -12.21
CA SER A 196 -8.06 5.32 -11.98
C SER A 196 -8.25 4.96 -10.52
N PHE A 197 -8.90 5.84 -9.75
CA PHE A 197 -9.10 5.67 -8.32
C PHE A 197 -10.42 6.32 -7.90
N PRO A 198 -11.56 5.63 -8.04
CA PRO A 198 -12.86 6.15 -7.61
C PRO A 198 -12.83 6.51 -6.12
N VAL A 199 -13.31 7.71 -5.81
CA VAL A 199 -13.52 8.18 -4.44
C VAL A 199 -15.01 8.46 -4.24
N VAL A 200 -15.60 7.84 -3.22
CA VAL A 200 -16.98 8.11 -2.80
C VAL A 200 -16.97 8.84 -1.47
N LEU A 201 -17.66 9.97 -1.38
CA LEU A 201 -17.97 10.66 -0.13
C LEU A 201 -19.40 10.31 0.28
N PHE A 202 -19.56 9.54 1.36
CA PHE A 202 -20.86 9.14 1.85
C PHE A 202 -21.40 10.13 2.89
N GLY A 203 -22.66 10.56 2.75
CA GLY A 203 -23.30 11.55 3.64
C GLY A 203 -23.30 12.96 3.05
N THR A 204 -24.23 13.26 2.14
CA THR A 204 -24.27 14.53 1.39
C THR A 204 -24.34 15.75 2.32
N SER A 205 -25.15 15.67 3.37
CA SER A 205 -25.30 16.75 4.35
C SER A 205 -24.01 17.01 5.15
N TYR A 206 -23.14 16.01 5.31
CA TYR A 206 -21.89 16.17 6.03
C TYR A 206 -20.83 16.83 5.15
N TRP A 207 -20.76 16.42 3.88
CA TRP A 207 -19.71 16.84 2.95
C TRP A 207 -20.02 18.15 2.20
N SER A 208 -21.28 18.59 2.16
CA SER A 208 -21.71 19.78 1.39
C SER A 208 -20.86 21.01 1.66
N GLY A 209 -20.64 21.37 2.93
CA GLY A 209 -19.85 22.56 3.28
C GLY A 209 -18.39 22.50 2.80
N LEU A 210 -17.79 21.30 2.77
CA LEU A 210 -16.44 21.13 2.23
C LEU A 210 -16.44 21.26 0.70
N VAL A 211 -17.40 20.61 0.04
CA VAL A 211 -17.54 20.64 -1.43
C VAL A 211 -17.85 22.05 -1.93
N ASP A 212 -18.70 22.79 -1.22
CA ASP A 212 -19.00 24.19 -1.50
C ASP A 212 -17.72 25.03 -1.39
N TRP A 213 -16.90 24.85 -0.34
CA TRP A 213 -15.62 25.56 -0.24
C TRP A 213 -14.64 25.21 -1.38
N LEU A 214 -14.56 23.93 -1.77
CA LEU A 214 -13.74 23.50 -2.91
C LEU A 214 -14.19 24.20 -4.21
N ARG A 215 -15.49 24.36 -4.43
CA ARG A 215 -16.07 25.02 -5.61
C ARG A 215 -15.94 26.55 -5.57
N GLU A 216 -16.39 27.15 -4.48
CA GLU A 216 -16.57 28.60 -4.36
C GLU A 216 -15.29 29.34 -3.99
N THR A 217 -14.31 28.66 -3.39
CA THR A 217 -13.03 29.26 -3.01
C THR A 217 -11.88 28.63 -3.80
N MET A 218 -11.66 27.32 -3.64
CA MET A 218 -10.45 26.69 -4.18
C MET A 218 -10.41 26.71 -5.71
N LEU A 219 -11.53 26.35 -6.35
CA LEU A 219 -11.70 26.41 -7.81
C LEU A 219 -11.81 27.85 -8.31
N ALA A 220 -12.62 28.69 -7.65
CA ALA A 220 -12.80 30.10 -8.04
C ALA A 220 -11.47 30.87 -8.05
N ASP A 221 -10.59 30.59 -7.09
CA ASP A 221 -9.25 31.19 -7.02
C ASP A 221 -8.21 30.47 -7.89
N GLY A 222 -8.59 29.46 -8.69
CA GLY A 222 -7.72 28.74 -9.61
C GLY A 222 -6.65 27.87 -8.93
N LYS A 223 -6.94 27.33 -7.74
CA LYS A 223 -6.05 26.41 -7.01
C LYS A 223 -6.26 24.94 -7.42
N ILE A 224 -7.41 24.63 -8.03
CA ILE A 224 -7.76 23.35 -8.65
C ILE A 224 -8.45 23.59 -10.00
N SER A 225 -8.56 22.55 -10.82
CA SER A 225 -9.32 22.55 -12.07
C SER A 225 -10.77 22.10 -11.86
N ALA A 226 -11.68 22.39 -12.80
CA ALA A 226 -13.05 21.89 -12.72
C ALA A 226 -13.11 20.35 -12.76
N ALA A 227 -12.21 19.72 -13.54
CA ALA A 227 -12.11 18.27 -13.64
C ALA A 227 -11.63 17.60 -12.34
N ASP A 228 -10.96 18.36 -11.46
CA ASP A 228 -10.52 17.84 -10.16
C ASP A 228 -11.73 17.53 -9.26
N LEU A 229 -12.87 18.20 -9.48
CA LEU A 229 -14.12 17.94 -8.75
C LEU A 229 -14.87 16.72 -9.29
N ASP A 230 -14.49 16.20 -10.46
CA ASP A 230 -15.07 14.98 -11.03
C ASP A 230 -14.37 13.71 -10.48
N MET A 231 -13.31 13.88 -9.68
CA MET A 231 -12.55 12.77 -9.08
C MET A 231 -13.31 12.06 -7.94
N PHE A 232 -14.40 12.64 -7.44
CA PHE A 232 -15.20 12.03 -6.39
C PHE A 232 -16.70 12.22 -6.63
N VAL A 233 -17.50 11.33 -6.07
CA VAL A 233 -18.97 11.48 -5.99
C VAL A 233 -19.40 11.66 -4.55
N VAL A 234 -20.54 12.33 -4.34
CA VAL A 234 -21.15 12.49 -3.02
C VAL A 234 -22.53 11.86 -3.04
N THR A 235 -22.81 10.93 -2.14
CA THR A 235 -24.09 10.20 -2.11
C THR A 235 -24.52 9.85 -0.68
N ASP A 236 -25.81 9.57 -0.51
CA ASP A 236 -26.40 8.97 0.69
C ASP A 236 -26.85 7.52 0.46
N ASP A 237 -26.68 6.99 -0.76
CA ASP A 237 -27.12 5.67 -1.17
C ASP A 237 -25.93 4.72 -1.30
N VAL A 238 -25.97 3.63 -0.54
CA VAL A 238 -24.94 2.58 -0.57
C VAL A 238 -24.91 1.92 -1.95
N ASP A 239 -26.06 1.72 -2.60
CA ASP A 239 -26.11 1.11 -3.94
C ASP A 239 -25.48 2.00 -5.01
N GLU A 240 -25.66 3.32 -4.90
CA GLU A 240 -25.00 4.28 -5.79
C GLU A 240 -23.48 4.26 -5.58
N ALA A 241 -23.02 4.24 -4.31
CA ALA A 241 -21.61 4.14 -3.97
C ALA A 241 -20.95 2.90 -4.59
N ILE A 242 -21.58 1.73 -4.43
CA ILE A 242 -21.09 0.46 -4.99
C ILE A 242 -21.08 0.51 -6.51
N SER A 243 -22.18 0.96 -7.12
CA SER A 243 -22.30 1.05 -8.59
C SER A 243 -21.23 1.94 -9.19
N TYR A 244 -20.89 3.06 -8.54
CA TYR A 244 -19.82 3.95 -8.96
C TYR A 244 -18.45 3.27 -8.93
N ILE A 245 -18.14 2.54 -7.85
CA ILE A 245 -16.88 1.80 -7.69
C ILE A 245 -16.74 0.70 -8.73
N VAL A 246 -17.77 -0.14 -8.88
CA VAL A 246 -17.77 -1.25 -9.83
C VAL A 246 -17.53 -0.74 -11.25
N LYS A 247 -18.28 0.28 -11.67
CA LYS A 247 -18.15 0.88 -13.00
C LYS A 247 -16.74 1.46 -13.23
N ALA A 248 -16.18 2.12 -12.23
CA ALA A 248 -14.82 2.66 -12.33
C ALA A 248 -13.76 1.54 -12.40
N GLY A 249 -13.97 0.42 -11.70
CA GLY A 249 -13.16 -0.79 -11.80
C GLY A 249 -13.21 -1.41 -13.20
N GLU A 250 -14.41 -1.62 -13.75
CA GLU A 250 -14.59 -2.16 -15.11
C GLU A 250 -13.90 -1.29 -16.18
N LEU A 251 -13.98 0.03 -16.04
CA LEU A 251 -13.29 0.97 -16.93
C LEU A 251 -11.76 0.90 -16.78
N ALA A 252 -11.27 0.73 -15.56
CA ALA A 252 -9.84 0.58 -15.29
C ALA A 252 -9.29 -0.72 -15.88
N ASP A 253 -10.03 -1.83 -15.73
CA ASP A 253 -9.67 -3.13 -16.27
C ASP A 253 -9.64 -3.09 -17.81
N ALA A 254 -10.68 -2.54 -18.44
CA ALA A 254 -10.72 -2.36 -19.89
C ALA A 254 -9.55 -1.51 -20.42
N ALA A 255 -9.22 -0.42 -19.72
CA ALA A 255 -8.08 0.43 -20.09
C ALA A 255 -6.74 -0.28 -19.90
N ALA A 256 -6.59 -1.11 -18.87
CA ALA A 256 -5.39 -1.90 -18.63
C ALA A 256 -5.21 -3.00 -19.70
N GLU A 257 -6.30 -3.66 -20.10
CA GLU A 257 -6.31 -4.63 -21.20
C GLU A 257 -5.92 -3.98 -22.53
N GLU A 258 -6.47 -2.81 -22.84
CA GLU A 258 -6.11 -2.06 -24.06
C GLU A 258 -4.64 -1.64 -24.06
N ALA A 259 -4.13 -1.13 -22.95
CA ALA A 259 -2.73 -0.76 -22.80
C ALA A 259 -1.79 -1.96 -22.94
N ALA A 260 -2.15 -3.11 -22.36
CA ALA A 260 -1.39 -4.35 -22.50
C ALA A 260 -1.39 -4.86 -23.95
N ALA A 261 -2.54 -4.80 -24.63
CA ALA A 261 -2.65 -5.17 -26.04
C ALA A 261 -1.84 -4.24 -26.95
N ALA A 262 -1.83 -2.93 -26.68
CA ALA A 262 -1.01 -1.96 -27.40
C ALA A 262 0.49 -2.24 -27.21
N ALA A 263 0.94 -2.44 -25.97
CA ALA A 263 2.34 -2.79 -25.69
C ALA A 263 2.76 -4.10 -26.37
N ALA A 264 1.88 -5.11 -26.42
CA ALA A 264 2.15 -6.35 -27.13
C ALA A 264 2.28 -6.16 -28.65
N ARG A 265 1.46 -5.28 -29.25
CA ARG A 265 1.57 -4.89 -30.68
C ARG A 265 2.88 -4.16 -30.96
N ASP A 266 3.27 -3.21 -30.11
CA ASP A 266 4.53 -2.47 -30.25
C ASP A 266 5.75 -3.40 -30.19
N VAL A 267 5.73 -4.39 -29.27
CA VAL A 267 6.77 -5.42 -29.19
C VAL A 267 6.79 -6.28 -30.46
N ALA A 268 5.63 -6.71 -30.96
CA ALA A 268 5.53 -7.51 -32.16
C ALA A 268 6.00 -6.76 -33.42
N GLU A 269 5.68 -5.46 -33.54
CA GLU A 269 6.13 -4.60 -34.63
C GLU A 269 7.65 -4.36 -34.55
N ALA A 270 8.19 -4.14 -33.34
CA ALA A 270 9.62 -3.94 -33.11
C ALA A 270 10.48 -5.18 -33.43
N ASP A 271 9.91 -6.39 -33.33
CA ASP A 271 10.54 -7.68 -33.65
C ASP A 271 10.21 -8.19 -35.07
N SER A 272 9.45 -7.43 -35.86
CA SER A 272 9.08 -7.81 -37.23
C SER A 272 10.30 -8.00 -38.14
N PRO A 273 10.22 -8.88 -39.17
CA PRO A 273 11.31 -9.08 -40.14
C PRO A 273 11.76 -7.77 -40.80
N GLU A 274 10.81 -6.89 -41.12
CA GLU A 274 11.08 -5.57 -41.71
C GLU A 274 11.79 -4.63 -40.74
N ALA A 275 11.44 -4.65 -39.45
CA ALA A 275 12.15 -3.89 -38.42
C ALA A 275 13.57 -4.43 -38.17
N ARG A 276 13.76 -5.76 -38.26
CA ARG A 276 15.08 -6.41 -38.19
C ARG A 276 15.96 -6.04 -39.37
N GLU A 277 15.42 -6.09 -40.59
CA GLU A 277 16.13 -5.65 -41.80
C GLU A 277 16.50 -4.17 -41.74
N ARG A 278 15.61 -3.29 -41.26
CA ARG A 278 15.93 -1.86 -41.05
C ARG A 278 17.05 -1.65 -40.02
N ARG A 279 17.07 -2.41 -38.93
CA ARG A 279 18.15 -2.35 -37.92
C ARG A 279 19.47 -2.86 -38.47
N GLU A 280 19.46 -3.95 -39.25
CA GLU A 280 20.66 -4.49 -39.89
C GLU A 280 21.22 -3.53 -40.97
N ALA A 281 20.35 -2.94 -41.79
CA ALA A 281 20.75 -1.94 -42.78
C ALA A 281 21.36 -0.68 -42.15
N HIS A 282 20.80 -0.22 -41.02
CA HIS A 282 21.35 0.92 -40.28
C HIS A 282 22.71 0.59 -39.62
N ARG A 283 22.92 -0.66 -39.21
CA ARG A 283 24.18 -1.12 -38.61
C ARG A 283 25.30 -1.27 -39.65
N LEU A 284 24.96 -1.71 -40.86
CA LEU A 284 25.90 -1.83 -41.97
C LEU A 284 26.26 -0.46 -42.59
N GLY A 285 25.38 0.54 -42.47
CA GLY A 285 25.65 1.91 -42.92
C GLY A 285 26.59 2.72 -42.02
N SER A 286 26.75 2.34 -40.74
CA SER A 286 27.61 3.06 -39.78
C SER A 286 29.07 2.60 -39.76
N ASP A 287 29.38 1.42 -40.31
CA ASP A 287 30.76 0.87 -40.36
C ASP A 287 31.52 1.28 -41.64
N GLY A 288 30.91 2.10 -42.51
CA GLY A 288 31.48 2.53 -43.79
C GLY A 288 32.00 3.98 -43.85
N SER A 289 32.16 4.65 -42.70
CA SER A 289 32.68 6.04 -42.60
C SER A 289 34.04 6.12 -41.93
#